data_AF-A0A7X2J2F1-F1
#
_entry.id   AF-A0A7X2J2F1-F1
#
_cell.length_a   1.000
_cell.length_b   1.000
_cell.length_c   1.000
_cell.angle_alpha   90.00
_cell.angle_beta   90.00
_cell.angle_gamma   90.00
#
_symmetry.space_group_name_H-M   'P 1'
#
loop_
_entity.id
_entity.type
_entity.pdbx_description
1 polymer ?
#
loop_
_entity_poly.entity_id
_entity_poly.type
_entity_poly.pdbx_seq_one_letter_code
_entity_poly.pdbx_strand_id
1 'polypeptide(L)'
;MLNRKNIISPVLTFSLLAGIIPVSVHAENAPVQQYQFETGSMNGKLRHLASYHTGLSSSDGGVAEIVAYNSDNHKMYLVNGAAQSVDIVSTKKLSSSGKQTELKLEKRLQLNEMGKEYGFSVGDITSVAVNTKEKIVALAVQGKTYTDGGYIVAVDYNGNYMKHFSAGVQPDMVTFSHDNKYLLSANEGEPREGYNAPGAVNPKGSITVIDLKKGIKKAQADTIGFEAFDSEKAKAKLIADGVLLKPGTKPSEDLEPEYIAVSENNKYAYVSLQEANAIAVFDLKAQKFTSIKGLGFKDHNLPGNELDALKDGKVLLENQDLHGVYMPDGIASAKIKGKDYIFTANEGDAREWGTKPYSYADIAFYTLPGTQYKIDRLLNSEREGLDADKTYILGARSFSIWEANTMKQVFDSGSDFERITAERYPQAFNSSHGKTELDSRSGKKGPEPEDVKVMKIKGKTYAFIGLERIGGIMVYDVTDVHNAKFYDYINLRDFNGSSVSTSGSLGPEGISLVEAKDSPTKTSLVLVANEVSGNVDMIEIR
;
A
#
# COMPACT_ATOMS: atom_id res chain seq x y z
N MET A 1 64.18 -32.46 26.61
CA MET A 1 63.30 -33.43 27.30
C MET A 1 62.01 -33.53 26.49
N LEU A 2 61.73 -34.75 25.97
CA LEU A 2 60.47 -35.33 25.42
C LEU A 2 59.54 -34.42 24.59
N ASN A 3 59.16 -34.63 23.32
CA ASN A 3 59.06 -35.74 22.36
C ASN A 3 58.17 -36.95 22.74
N ARG A 4 57.24 -37.30 21.82
CA ARG A 4 56.26 -38.44 21.75
C ARG A 4 54.90 -38.20 22.44
N LYS A 5 53.73 -38.62 21.90
CA LYS A 5 53.37 -39.73 21.00
C LYS A 5 51.91 -39.56 20.52
N ASN A 6 51.63 -39.90 19.25
CA ASN A 6 50.29 -40.17 18.73
C ASN A 6 49.74 -41.49 19.33
N ILE A 7 48.45 -41.51 19.67
CA ILE A 7 47.69 -42.74 19.95
C ILE A 7 46.54 -42.81 18.95
N ILE A 8 46.58 -43.86 18.13
CA ILE A 8 45.52 -44.31 17.22
C ILE A 8 44.67 -45.30 18.01
N SER A 9 43.34 -45.17 17.98
CA SER A 9 42.39 -46.19 18.43
C SER A 9 41.57 -46.70 17.24
N PRO A 10 41.34 -48.02 17.10
CA PRO A 10 40.61 -48.59 15.97
C PRO A 10 39.10 -48.54 16.23
N VAL A 11 38.33 -48.05 15.26
CA VAL A 11 36.87 -48.21 15.24
C VAL A 11 36.56 -49.52 14.54
N LEU A 12 35.90 -50.41 15.28
CA LEU A 12 35.40 -51.71 14.84
C LEU A 12 34.10 -51.49 14.03
N THR A 13 34.10 -51.85 12.75
CA THR A 13 32.92 -51.82 11.87
C THR A 13 32.05 -53.05 12.14
N PHE A 14 30.81 -52.84 12.60
CA PHE A 14 29.76 -53.86 12.60
C PHE A 14 28.83 -53.62 11.40
N SER A 15 28.89 -54.52 10.43
CA SER A 15 28.00 -54.56 9.27
C SER A 15 26.69 -55.24 9.66
N LEU A 16 25.58 -54.50 9.69
CA LEU A 16 24.24 -55.07 9.78
C LEU A 16 23.60 -55.01 8.38
N LEU A 17 23.44 -56.18 7.73
CA LEU A 17 22.61 -56.33 6.54
C LEU A 17 21.14 -56.17 6.93
N ALA A 18 20.53 -55.06 6.57
CA ALA A 18 19.07 -54.93 6.52
C ALA A 18 18.64 -54.92 5.04
N GLY A 19 17.89 -55.94 4.63
CA GLY A 19 17.34 -56.04 3.29
C GLY A 19 16.35 -54.92 3.03
N ILE A 20 16.63 -54.09 2.02
CA ILE A 20 15.72 -53.07 1.52
C ILE A 20 14.72 -53.76 0.59
N ILE A 21 13.46 -53.85 1.02
CA ILE A 21 12.34 -54.08 0.09
C ILE A 21 12.05 -52.72 -0.55
N PRO A 22 12.15 -52.56 -1.88
CA PRO A 22 11.75 -51.31 -2.52
C PRO A 22 10.22 -51.22 -2.43
N VAL A 23 9.73 -50.39 -1.52
CA VAL A 23 8.35 -49.89 -1.58
C VAL A 23 8.35 -48.80 -2.64
N SER A 24 7.93 -49.15 -3.85
CA SER A 24 7.60 -48.17 -4.87
C SER A 24 6.35 -47.40 -4.44
N VAL A 25 6.54 -46.33 -3.68
CA VAL A 25 5.50 -45.32 -3.47
C VAL A 25 5.29 -44.66 -4.83
N HIS A 26 4.26 -45.11 -5.56
CA HIS A 26 3.70 -44.30 -6.62
C HIS A 26 3.05 -43.10 -5.92
N ALA A 27 3.79 -42.00 -5.83
CA ALA A 27 3.15 -40.71 -5.65
C ALA A 27 2.30 -40.50 -6.91
N GLU A 28 1.00 -40.76 -6.81
CA GLU A 28 0.06 -40.17 -7.74
C GLU A 28 0.26 -38.66 -7.61
N ASN A 29 0.93 -38.06 -8.61
CA ASN A 29 0.93 -36.63 -8.78
C ASN A 29 -0.54 -36.24 -8.92
N ALA A 30 -1.09 -35.59 -7.88
CA ALA A 30 -2.37 -34.92 -8.00
C ALA A 30 -2.32 -34.07 -9.29
N PRO A 31 -3.34 -34.12 -10.16
CA PRO A 31 -3.30 -33.38 -11.40
C PRO A 31 -3.10 -31.90 -11.08
N VAL A 32 -2.03 -31.31 -11.61
CA VAL A 32 -1.84 -29.85 -11.60
C VAL A 32 -2.97 -29.28 -12.43
N GLN A 33 -4.03 -28.84 -11.76
CA GLN A 33 -5.17 -28.23 -12.44
C GLN A 33 -4.73 -26.84 -12.90
N GLN A 34 -4.48 -26.70 -14.20
CA GLN A 34 -4.10 -25.42 -14.80
C GLN A 34 -5.23 -24.40 -14.59
N TYR A 35 -4.88 -23.23 -14.06
CA TYR A 35 -5.77 -22.08 -14.12
C TYR A 35 -6.00 -21.69 -15.57
N GLN A 36 -7.23 -21.38 -15.94
CA GLN A 36 -7.43 -20.59 -17.14
C GLN A 36 -6.98 -19.17 -16.80
N PHE A 37 -5.99 -18.65 -17.52
CA PHE A 37 -5.59 -17.26 -17.36
C PHE A 37 -6.74 -16.36 -17.83
N GLU A 38 -7.47 -15.79 -16.88
CA GLU A 38 -8.62 -14.94 -17.15
C GLU A 38 -8.18 -13.48 -17.28
N THR A 39 -8.20 -12.96 -18.51
CA THR A 39 -7.97 -11.52 -18.76
C THR A 39 -9.25 -10.68 -18.63
N GLY A 40 -10.39 -11.35 -18.41
CA GLY A 40 -11.69 -10.72 -18.21
C GLY A 40 -11.92 -10.29 -16.77
N SER A 41 -12.79 -9.32 -16.58
CA SER A 41 -13.31 -8.96 -15.26
C SER A 41 -14.55 -9.78 -14.90
N MET A 42 -14.87 -9.88 -13.61
CA MET A 42 -15.90 -10.79 -13.08
C MET A 42 -17.28 -10.50 -13.68
N ASN A 43 -17.61 -9.22 -13.84
CA ASN A 43 -18.88 -8.73 -14.37
C ASN A 43 -18.75 -8.11 -15.78
N GLY A 44 -17.58 -8.21 -16.41
CA GLY A 44 -17.30 -7.72 -17.76
C GLY A 44 -17.36 -6.19 -17.92
N LYS A 45 -17.28 -5.43 -16.81
CA LYS A 45 -17.31 -3.96 -16.78
C LYS A 45 -15.93 -3.35 -16.91
N LEU A 46 -14.89 -4.10 -16.56
CA LEU A 46 -13.51 -3.69 -16.73
C LEU A 46 -12.87 -4.45 -17.90
N ARG A 47 -12.04 -3.76 -18.68
CA ARG A 47 -11.27 -4.36 -19.78
C ARG A 47 -9.82 -3.90 -19.74
N HIS A 48 -8.89 -4.84 -19.69
CA HIS A 48 -7.47 -4.57 -19.93
C HIS A 48 -7.23 -4.12 -21.39
N LEU A 49 -6.50 -3.01 -21.55
CA LEU A 49 -6.19 -2.43 -22.87
C LEU A 49 -4.72 -2.57 -23.25
N ALA A 50 -3.81 -2.46 -22.29
CA ALA A 50 -2.37 -2.44 -22.50
C ALA A 50 -1.63 -2.63 -21.17
N SER A 51 -0.35 -2.95 -21.27
CA SER A 51 0.61 -2.90 -20.16
C SER A 51 1.88 -2.18 -20.60
N TYR A 52 2.51 -1.47 -19.68
CA TYR A 52 3.90 -1.00 -19.79
C TYR A 52 4.75 -1.81 -18.81
N HIS A 53 5.91 -2.30 -19.23
CA HIS A 53 6.83 -3.04 -18.36
C HIS A 53 8.13 -2.24 -18.22
N THR A 54 8.63 -2.12 -16.98
CA THR A 54 9.92 -1.49 -16.69
C THR A 54 11.10 -2.36 -17.18
N GLY A 55 10.85 -3.66 -17.33
CA GLY A 55 11.84 -4.69 -17.61
C GLY A 55 12.52 -5.25 -16.35
N LEU A 56 12.06 -4.83 -15.17
CA LEU A 56 12.56 -5.28 -13.86
C LEU A 56 11.42 -5.92 -13.08
N SER A 57 11.74 -6.73 -12.09
CA SER A 57 10.78 -7.37 -11.18
C SER A 57 11.48 -7.76 -9.88
N SER A 58 10.77 -7.76 -8.76
CA SER A 58 11.29 -8.07 -7.43
C SER A 58 10.24 -8.82 -6.63
N SER A 59 10.62 -9.94 -5.99
CA SER A 59 9.70 -10.62 -5.05
C SER A 59 9.43 -9.81 -3.78
N ASP A 60 10.28 -8.83 -3.51
CA ASP A 60 10.24 -7.96 -2.33
C ASP A 60 9.54 -6.63 -2.63
N GLY A 61 8.97 -6.45 -3.83
CA GLY A 61 8.31 -5.20 -4.22
C GLY A 61 9.26 -4.08 -4.67
N GLY A 62 8.75 -2.85 -4.70
CA GLY A 62 9.52 -1.62 -4.95
C GLY A 62 10.00 -1.40 -6.39
N VAL A 63 9.36 -1.99 -7.40
CA VAL A 63 9.77 -1.83 -8.81
C VAL A 63 8.95 -0.80 -9.56
N ALA A 64 7.63 -0.88 -9.48
CA ALA A 64 6.70 0.04 -10.13
C ALA A 64 5.68 0.47 -9.08
N GLU A 65 5.94 1.58 -8.41
CA GLU A 65 5.27 1.96 -7.18
C GLU A 65 4.10 2.91 -7.48
N ILE A 66 4.37 4.22 -7.56
CA ILE A 66 3.33 5.23 -7.80
C ILE A 66 3.32 5.68 -9.27
N VAL A 67 2.12 5.71 -9.86
CA VAL A 67 1.88 6.21 -11.21
C VAL A 67 0.94 7.43 -11.21
N ALA A 68 1.30 8.46 -11.97
CA ALA A 68 0.47 9.63 -12.20
C ALA A 68 0.24 9.90 -13.69
N TYR A 69 -0.98 10.28 -14.04
CA TYR A 69 -1.35 10.60 -15.41
C TYR A 69 -1.38 12.10 -15.70
N ASN A 70 -0.94 12.49 -16.89
CA ASN A 70 -1.00 13.85 -17.38
C ASN A 70 -1.87 13.95 -18.64
N SER A 71 -3.02 14.60 -18.49
CA SER A 71 -4.01 14.76 -19.56
C SER A 71 -3.58 15.75 -20.65
N ASP A 72 -2.72 16.73 -20.35
CA ASP A 72 -2.28 17.74 -21.32
C ASP A 72 -1.40 17.12 -22.43
N ASN A 73 -0.63 16.08 -22.09
CA ASN A 73 0.32 15.47 -23.02
C ASN A 73 0.07 13.98 -23.29
N HIS A 74 -0.93 13.38 -22.62
CA HIS A 74 -1.26 11.96 -22.66
C HIS A 74 -0.06 11.06 -22.35
N LYS A 75 0.60 11.35 -21.23
CA LYS A 75 1.70 10.56 -20.69
C LYS A 75 1.40 10.15 -19.26
N MET A 76 1.97 9.04 -18.85
CA MET A 76 2.09 8.69 -17.44
C MET A 76 3.53 8.86 -16.97
N TYR A 77 3.67 9.14 -15.69
CA TYR A 77 4.92 9.24 -14.95
C TYR A 77 4.87 8.14 -13.89
N LEU A 78 5.84 7.24 -13.94
CA LEU A 78 5.91 6.07 -13.07
C LEU A 78 7.17 6.16 -12.23
N VAL A 79 7.02 6.07 -10.91
CA VAL A 79 8.14 5.80 -10.01
C VAL A 79 8.64 4.38 -10.25
N ASN A 80 9.92 4.27 -10.58
CA ASN A 80 10.61 3.01 -10.80
C ASN A 80 11.71 2.87 -9.73
N GLY A 81 11.33 2.40 -8.54
CA GLY A 81 12.20 2.29 -7.36
C GLY A 81 13.43 1.42 -7.61
N ALA A 82 13.26 0.27 -8.27
CA ALA A 82 14.37 -0.60 -8.66
C ALA A 82 15.45 0.09 -9.52
N ALA A 83 15.06 1.05 -10.35
CA ALA A 83 15.98 1.86 -11.15
C ALA A 83 16.32 3.23 -10.49
N GLN A 84 15.74 3.54 -9.33
CA GLN A 84 15.80 4.84 -8.65
C GLN A 84 15.54 6.00 -9.62
N SER A 85 14.48 5.87 -10.40
CA SER A 85 14.18 6.75 -11.53
C SER A 85 12.69 6.99 -11.71
N VAL A 86 12.33 7.92 -12.59
CA VAL A 86 10.95 8.12 -13.04
C VAL A 86 10.85 7.84 -14.54
N ASP A 87 9.99 6.90 -14.91
CA ASP A 87 9.70 6.56 -16.29
C ASP A 87 8.57 7.42 -16.85
N ILE A 88 8.82 8.08 -17.98
CA ILE A 88 7.83 8.84 -18.74
C ILE A 88 7.40 8.00 -19.93
N VAL A 89 6.11 7.66 -19.98
CA VAL A 89 5.56 6.74 -20.98
C VAL A 89 4.37 7.38 -21.69
N SER A 90 4.39 7.37 -23.02
CA SER A 90 3.32 7.93 -23.84
C SER A 90 2.15 6.96 -23.97
N THR A 91 0.93 7.44 -23.69
CA THR A 91 -0.31 6.66 -23.82
C THR A 91 -1.12 7.08 -25.05
N LYS A 92 -0.60 7.96 -25.92
CA LYS A 92 -1.33 8.51 -27.08
C LYS A 92 -1.88 7.45 -28.05
N LYS A 93 -1.23 6.29 -28.13
CA LYS A 93 -1.62 5.19 -29.02
C LYS A 93 -2.67 4.26 -28.42
N LEU A 94 -3.03 4.44 -27.14
CA LEU A 94 -4.02 3.63 -26.47
C LEU A 94 -5.38 3.77 -27.17
N SER A 95 -6.06 2.65 -27.42
CA SER A 95 -7.35 2.64 -28.11
C SER A 95 -8.31 1.61 -27.51
N SER A 96 -9.60 1.89 -27.56
CA SER A 96 -10.66 0.94 -27.17
C SER A 96 -10.91 -0.17 -28.19
N SER A 97 -10.04 -0.34 -29.20
CA SER A 97 -10.25 -1.28 -30.31
C SER A 97 -10.13 -2.76 -29.91
N GLY A 98 -9.75 -3.05 -28.66
CA GLY A 98 -9.56 -4.40 -28.15
C GLY A 98 -8.24 -5.06 -28.57
N LYS A 99 -7.42 -4.37 -29.39
CA LYS A 99 -6.04 -4.78 -29.64
C LYS A 99 -5.13 -4.22 -28.55
N GLN A 100 -4.37 -5.11 -27.91
CA GLN A 100 -3.37 -4.67 -26.95
C GLN A 100 -2.34 -3.77 -27.63
N THR A 101 -2.08 -2.61 -27.01
CA THR A 101 -1.11 -1.64 -27.49
C THR A 101 0.16 -1.76 -26.65
N GLU A 102 1.30 -2.03 -27.28
CA GLU A 102 2.59 -1.97 -26.60
C GLU A 102 2.91 -0.51 -26.24
N LEU A 103 3.02 -0.20 -24.95
CA LEU A 103 3.49 1.11 -24.48
C LEU A 103 5.02 1.10 -24.40
N LYS A 104 5.64 2.22 -24.81
CA LYS A 104 7.10 2.36 -24.83
C LYS A 104 7.56 3.52 -23.98
N LEU A 105 8.66 3.27 -23.26
CA LEU A 105 9.40 4.30 -22.53
C LEU A 105 9.80 5.42 -23.49
N GLU A 106 9.46 6.65 -23.14
CA GLU A 106 9.88 7.84 -23.89
C GLU A 106 11.15 8.43 -23.27
N LYS A 107 11.21 8.51 -21.94
CA LYS A 107 12.36 9.03 -21.19
C LYS A 107 12.39 8.44 -19.79
N ARG A 108 13.58 8.12 -19.29
CA ARG A 108 13.83 7.79 -17.88
C ARG A 108 14.57 8.94 -17.22
N LEU A 109 14.05 9.44 -16.10
CA LEU A 109 14.66 10.52 -15.34
C LEU A 109 15.62 9.94 -14.31
N GLN A 110 16.91 10.25 -14.44
CA GLN A 110 17.95 9.78 -13.52
C GLN A 110 18.08 10.78 -12.35
N LEU A 111 17.34 10.55 -11.26
CA LEU A 111 17.29 11.50 -10.15
C LEU A 111 18.61 11.61 -9.40
N ASN A 112 19.39 10.52 -9.32
CA ASN A 112 20.74 10.55 -8.76
C ASN A 112 21.68 11.52 -9.50
N GLU A 113 21.56 11.60 -10.83
CA GLU A 113 22.35 12.54 -11.65
C GLU A 113 21.84 13.97 -11.47
N MET A 114 20.51 14.16 -11.46
CA MET A 114 19.88 15.45 -11.20
C MET A 114 20.27 15.98 -9.81
N GLY A 115 20.27 15.13 -8.78
CA GLY A 115 20.67 15.50 -7.43
C GLY A 115 22.11 15.98 -7.34
N LYS A 116 23.04 15.31 -8.03
CA LYS A 116 24.44 15.76 -8.14
C LYS A 116 24.58 17.11 -8.84
N GLU A 117 23.78 17.37 -9.87
CA GLU A 117 23.81 18.63 -10.62
C GLU A 117 23.21 19.81 -9.82
N TYR A 118 22.09 19.59 -9.15
CA TYR A 118 21.30 20.65 -8.50
C TYR A 118 21.43 20.72 -6.98
N GLY A 119 22.21 19.83 -6.37
CA GLY A 119 22.60 19.92 -4.96
C GLY A 119 21.61 19.30 -3.96
N PHE A 120 21.04 18.14 -4.28
CA PHE A 120 20.23 17.34 -3.34
C PHE A 120 20.61 15.86 -3.40
N SER A 121 20.40 15.12 -2.31
CA SER A 121 20.65 13.68 -2.24
C SER A 121 19.40 12.88 -2.58
N VAL A 122 19.61 11.67 -3.10
CA VAL A 122 18.56 10.71 -3.43
C VAL A 122 18.87 9.42 -2.67
N GLY A 123 17.98 9.07 -1.72
CA GLY A 123 17.91 7.74 -1.13
C GLY A 123 17.01 6.86 -1.96
N ASP A 124 15.73 7.22 -2.00
CA ASP A 124 14.69 6.58 -2.79
C ASP A 124 13.74 7.59 -3.44
N ILE A 125 12.88 7.12 -4.34
CA ILE A 125 11.78 7.89 -4.93
C ILE A 125 10.53 7.07 -4.68
N THR A 126 9.55 7.65 -4.00
CA THR A 126 8.38 6.93 -3.47
C THR A 126 7.11 7.33 -4.20
N SER A 127 6.91 8.63 -4.45
CA SER A 127 5.67 9.12 -5.06
C SER A 127 5.88 10.14 -6.18
N VAL A 128 4.89 10.21 -7.08
CA VAL A 128 4.78 11.20 -8.16
C VAL A 128 3.37 11.79 -8.25
N ALA A 129 3.28 13.10 -8.48
CA ALA A 129 2.02 13.79 -8.73
C ALA A 129 2.13 14.78 -9.90
N VAL A 130 1.03 14.98 -10.63
CA VAL A 130 0.96 15.90 -11.77
C VAL A 130 0.03 17.07 -11.46
N ASN A 131 0.48 18.28 -11.77
CA ASN A 131 -0.32 19.49 -11.78
C ASN A 131 -0.45 20.02 -13.22
N THR A 132 -1.64 19.91 -13.81
CA THR A 132 -1.87 20.35 -15.19
C THR A 132 -1.93 21.87 -15.33
N LYS A 133 -2.42 22.56 -14.30
CA LYS A 133 -2.58 24.02 -14.32
C LYS A 133 -1.23 24.75 -14.24
N GLU A 134 -0.37 24.32 -13.34
CA GLU A 134 0.96 24.92 -13.12
C GLU A 134 2.05 24.26 -13.97
N LYS A 135 1.72 23.17 -14.67
CA LYS A 135 2.62 22.39 -15.54
C LYS A 135 3.81 21.81 -14.81
N ILE A 136 3.55 21.22 -13.65
CA ILE A 136 4.55 20.65 -12.75
C ILE A 136 4.30 19.15 -12.60
N VAL A 137 5.38 18.38 -12.56
CA VAL A 137 5.39 17.03 -12.00
C VAL A 137 6.21 17.10 -10.71
N ALA A 138 5.63 16.69 -9.59
CA ALA A 138 6.29 16.67 -8.29
C ALA A 138 6.65 15.24 -7.91
N LEU A 139 7.84 15.07 -7.32
CA LEU A 139 8.40 13.80 -6.90
C LEU A 139 8.73 13.87 -5.42
N ALA A 140 8.31 12.87 -4.65
CA ALA A 140 8.81 12.63 -3.30
C ALA A 140 10.14 11.87 -3.39
N VAL A 141 11.17 12.39 -2.73
CA VAL A 141 12.54 11.84 -2.80
C VAL A 141 13.08 11.72 -1.38
N GLN A 142 13.35 10.50 -0.93
CA GLN A 142 13.89 10.29 0.40
C GLN A 142 15.34 10.78 0.54
N GLY A 143 15.71 11.13 1.78
CA GLY A 143 17.09 11.48 2.14
C GLY A 143 18.05 10.31 1.93
N LYS A 144 19.37 10.53 2.02
CA LYS A 144 20.34 9.48 1.65
C LYS A 144 20.26 8.25 2.57
N THR A 145 19.99 8.51 3.84
CA THR A 145 19.68 7.51 4.86
C THR A 145 18.23 7.68 5.31
N TYR A 146 17.70 6.68 6.02
CA TYR A 146 16.35 6.71 6.60
C TYR A 146 16.17 7.76 7.71
N THR A 147 17.23 8.45 8.12
CA THR A 147 17.19 9.48 9.16
C THR A 147 17.37 10.89 8.61
N ASP A 148 17.80 11.00 7.35
CA ASP A 148 18.02 12.28 6.69
C ASP A 148 16.68 12.86 6.21
N GLY A 149 16.54 14.19 6.31
CA GLY A 149 15.45 14.89 5.63
C GLY A 149 15.51 14.66 4.11
N GLY A 150 14.34 14.43 3.51
CA GLY A 150 14.20 14.23 2.08
C GLY A 150 13.96 15.53 1.32
N TYR A 151 13.45 15.38 0.10
CA TYR A 151 13.17 16.47 -0.82
C TYR A 151 11.87 16.25 -1.59
N ILE A 152 11.21 17.35 -1.93
CA ILE A 152 10.19 17.38 -2.97
C ILE A 152 10.79 18.03 -4.21
N VAL A 153 10.93 17.27 -5.29
CA VAL A 153 11.55 17.71 -6.53
C VAL A 153 10.47 18.02 -7.57
N ALA A 154 10.42 19.26 -8.04
CA ALA A 154 9.54 19.70 -9.12
C ALA A 154 10.29 19.68 -10.45
N VAL A 155 9.70 19.01 -11.44
CA VAL A 155 10.17 18.95 -12.83
C VAL A 155 9.06 19.35 -13.80
N ASP A 156 9.44 19.74 -15.02
CA ASP A 156 8.45 19.99 -16.09
C ASP A 156 7.95 18.66 -16.70
N TYR A 157 7.05 18.76 -17.68
CA TYR A 157 6.49 17.56 -18.35
C TYR A 157 7.51 16.71 -19.11
N ASN A 158 8.65 17.28 -19.47
CA ASN A 158 9.75 16.56 -20.12
C ASN A 158 10.76 16.04 -19.08
N GLY A 159 10.48 16.23 -17.79
CA GLY A 159 11.34 15.86 -16.68
C GLY A 159 12.59 16.73 -16.55
N ASN A 160 12.56 17.97 -17.04
CA ASN A 160 13.62 18.92 -16.78
C ASN A 160 13.44 19.51 -15.38
N TYR A 161 14.53 19.63 -14.63
CA TYR A 161 14.52 20.20 -13.29
C TYR A 161 13.94 21.62 -13.27
N MET A 162 13.07 21.91 -12.30
CA MET A 162 12.54 23.26 -12.06
C MET A 162 13.03 23.81 -10.72
N LYS A 163 12.80 23.06 -9.63
CA LYS A 163 13.13 23.43 -8.26
C LYS A 163 13.01 22.21 -7.34
N HIS A 164 13.77 22.16 -6.26
CA HIS A 164 13.48 21.24 -5.15
C HIS A 164 13.28 22.01 -3.84
N PHE A 165 12.66 21.33 -2.88
CA PHE A 165 12.40 21.82 -1.53
C PHE A 165 12.85 20.76 -0.53
N SER A 166 13.41 21.16 0.60
CA SER A 166 13.60 20.24 1.73
C SER A 166 12.24 19.74 2.23
N ALA A 167 12.20 18.47 2.62
CA ALA A 167 11.06 17.80 3.22
C ALA A 167 11.43 17.22 4.59
N GLY A 168 10.43 16.67 5.29
CA GLY A 168 10.65 15.83 6.45
C GLY A 168 11.43 14.55 6.11
N VAL A 169 11.63 13.70 7.11
CA VAL A 169 12.31 12.41 6.93
C VAL A 169 11.35 11.43 6.26
N GLN A 170 11.86 10.66 5.29
CA GLN A 170 11.09 9.67 4.53
C GLN A 170 9.80 10.26 3.90
N PRO A 171 9.90 11.28 3.02
CA PRO A 171 8.74 11.71 2.24
C PRO A 171 8.26 10.54 1.39
N ASP A 172 7.08 10.03 1.71
CA ASP A 172 6.53 8.86 1.04
C ASP A 172 5.56 9.29 -0.07
N MET A 173 4.45 9.92 0.32
CA MET A 173 3.43 10.36 -0.62
C MET A 173 3.54 11.85 -0.97
N VAL A 174 3.29 12.22 -2.24
CA VAL A 174 3.17 13.63 -2.69
C VAL A 174 1.85 13.90 -3.41
N THR A 175 1.21 15.04 -3.15
CA THR A 175 -0.04 15.45 -3.83
C THR A 175 -0.23 16.96 -3.91
N PHE A 176 -1.10 17.42 -4.80
CA PHE A 176 -1.49 18.83 -4.91
C PHE A 176 -2.88 19.05 -4.32
N SER A 177 -3.09 20.22 -3.70
CA SER A 177 -4.45 20.70 -3.45
C SER A 177 -5.18 20.94 -4.78
N HIS A 178 -6.48 20.63 -4.86
CA HIS A 178 -7.31 20.79 -6.06
C HIS A 178 -7.31 22.22 -6.62
N ASP A 179 -7.17 23.24 -5.77
CA ASP A 179 -7.07 24.65 -6.21
C ASP A 179 -5.66 25.09 -6.64
N ASN A 180 -4.70 24.16 -6.60
CA ASN A 180 -3.29 24.29 -7.01
C ASN A 180 -2.47 25.26 -6.15
N LYS A 181 -2.96 25.64 -4.96
CA LYS A 181 -2.24 26.57 -4.07
C LYS A 181 -1.21 25.89 -3.18
N TYR A 182 -1.31 24.59 -2.97
CA TYR A 182 -0.41 23.81 -2.13
C TYR A 182 0.04 22.54 -2.83
N LEU A 183 1.30 22.19 -2.58
CA LEU A 183 1.88 20.88 -2.81
C LEU A 183 2.23 20.30 -1.44
N LEU A 184 1.84 19.06 -1.19
CA LEU A 184 1.88 18.42 0.12
C LEU A 184 2.68 17.12 0.01
N SER A 185 3.44 16.81 1.05
CA SER A 185 4.03 15.49 1.25
C SER A 185 3.65 14.95 2.62
N ALA A 186 3.28 13.68 2.69
CA ALA A 186 3.40 12.93 3.93
C ALA A 186 4.86 12.50 4.07
N ASN A 187 5.39 12.54 5.30
CA ASN A 187 6.72 12.03 5.58
C ASN A 187 6.63 11.13 6.82
N GLU A 188 6.87 9.84 6.65
CA GLU A 188 6.59 8.77 7.61
C GLU A 188 7.44 8.96 8.87
N GLY A 189 8.75 9.09 8.68
CA GLY A 189 9.71 9.18 9.76
C GLY A 189 9.95 7.86 10.50
N GLU A 190 9.82 6.72 9.81
CA GLU A 190 9.96 5.40 10.44
C GLU A 190 11.37 5.12 11.01
N PRO A 191 11.48 4.38 12.13
CA PRO A 191 12.76 3.88 12.63
C PRO A 191 13.23 2.65 11.83
N ARG A 192 13.57 2.81 10.54
CA ARG A 192 13.93 1.69 9.62
C ARG A 192 15.08 0.79 10.11
N GLU A 193 15.95 1.29 10.99
CA GLU A 193 17.01 0.49 11.64
C GLU A 193 16.51 -0.35 12.84
N GLY A 194 15.23 -0.25 13.18
CA GLY A 194 14.59 -0.85 14.35
C GLY A 194 14.73 0.00 15.61
N TYR A 195 13.95 -0.30 16.64
CA TYR A 195 13.94 0.47 17.90
C TYR A 195 15.14 0.22 18.82
N ASN A 196 15.79 -0.95 18.70
CA ASN A 196 16.77 -1.44 19.67
C ASN A 196 18.20 -1.56 19.11
N ALA A 197 18.40 -1.26 17.83
CA ALA A 197 19.74 -1.35 17.24
C ALA A 197 20.65 -0.25 17.83
N PRO A 198 21.95 -0.53 18.05
CA PRO A 198 22.89 0.48 18.52
C PRO A 198 22.95 1.68 17.58
N GLY A 199 22.61 2.86 18.06
CA GLY A 199 22.58 4.09 17.26
C GLY A 199 21.29 4.30 16.46
N ALA A 200 20.30 3.43 16.61
CA ALA A 200 18.99 3.61 16.00
C ALA A 200 18.40 4.98 16.34
N VAL A 201 17.87 5.64 15.32
CA VAL A 201 17.12 6.88 15.45
C VAL A 201 15.67 6.56 15.11
N ASN A 202 14.77 7.16 15.89
CA ASN A 202 13.35 7.22 15.57
C ASN A 202 13.03 8.65 15.14
N PRO A 203 13.03 8.94 13.82
CA PRO A 203 12.66 10.25 13.31
C PRO A 203 11.22 10.61 13.70
N LYS A 204 10.88 11.88 13.50
CA LYS A 204 9.51 12.36 13.73
C LYS A 204 8.75 12.34 12.42
N GLY A 205 7.57 11.73 12.43
CA GLY A 205 6.62 11.87 11.33
C GLY A 205 6.09 13.30 11.21
N SER A 206 5.79 13.70 9.98
CA SER A 206 5.41 15.07 9.65
C SER A 206 4.71 15.18 8.30
N ILE A 207 4.20 16.37 7.99
CA ILE A 207 3.87 16.72 6.61
C ILE A 207 4.73 17.89 6.13
N THR A 208 5.07 17.89 4.84
CA THR A 208 5.73 19.03 4.19
C THR A 208 4.70 19.79 3.36
N VAL A 209 4.56 21.10 3.57
CA VAL A 209 3.62 21.97 2.85
C VAL A 209 4.38 23.00 2.03
N ILE A 210 4.18 23.00 0.72
CA ILE A 210 4.79 23.94 -0.22
C ILE A 210 3.71 24.91 -0.72
N ASP A 211 3.83 26.20 -0.38
CA ASP A 211 2.90 27.24 -0.84
C ASP A 211 3.23 27.68 -2.27
N LEU A 212 2.33 27.34 -3.20
CA LEU A 212 2.44 27.62 -4.64
C LEU A 212 1.71 28.90 -5.07
N LYS A 213 1.07 29.66 -4.17
CA LYS A 213 0.23 30.83 -4.52
C LYS A 213 0.98 31.91 -5.29
N LYS A 214 2.30 32.00 -5.12
CA LYS A 214 3.19 32.95 -5.81
C LYS A 214 3.97 32.29 -6.97
N GLY A 215 3.57 31.09 -7.38
CA GLY A 215 4.24 30.25 -8.36
C GLY A 215 5.48 29.54 -7.80
N ILE A 216 5.85 28.43 -8.43
CA ILE A 216 6.92 27.52 -7.98
C ILE A 216 8.27 28.22 -7.70
N LYS A 217 8.64 29.23 -8.49
CA LYS A 217 9.90 29.97 -8.30
C LYS A 217 9.99 30.64 -6.93
N LYS A 218 8.85 31.17 -6.44
CA LYS A 218 8.75 31.88 -5.15
C LYS A 218 8.18 31.02 -4.02
N ALA A 219 7.84 29.76 -4.32
CA ALA A 219 7.31 28.84 -3.33
C ALA A 219 8.34 28.58 -2.22
N GLN A 220 7.82 28.30 -1.03
CA GLN A 220 8.55 27.96 0.19
C GLN A 220 7.90 26.72 0.79
N ALA A 221 8.71 25.91 1.48
CA ALA A 221 8.28 24.71 2.15
C ALA A 221 8.33 24.89 3.66
N ASP A 222 7.33 24.38 4.34
CA ASP A 222 7.26 24.26 5.80
C ASP A 222 7.02 22.79 6.16
N THR A 223 7.83 22.23 7.06
CA THR A 223 7.62 20.88 7.60
C THR A 223 6.98 20.99 8.97
N ILE A 224 5.86 20.30 9.15
CA ILE A 224 4.99 20.42 10.32
C ILE A 224 4.77 19.05 10.92
N GLY A 225 5.26 18.85 12.14
CA GLY A 225 5.10 17.63 12.92
C GLY A 225 3.89 17.67 13.87
N PHE A 226 3.86 16.69 14.78
CA PHE A 226 2.78 16.49 15.74
C PHE A 226 3.13 16.95 17.17
N GLU A 227 4.12 17.82 17.35
CA GLU A 227 4.59 18.25 18.68
C GLU A 227 3.49 18.90 19.54
N ALA A 228 2.45 19.46 18.89
CA ALA A 228 1.27 19.98 19.58
C ALA A 228 0.50 18.92 20.40
N PHE A 229 0.76 17.63 20.14
CA PHE A 229 0.14 16.49 20.82
C PHE A 229 1.07 15.81 21.83
N ASP A 230 2.32 16.28 22.01
CA ASP A 230 3.33 15.61 22.85
C ASP A 230 3.04 15.65 24.36
N SER A 231 2.18 16.56 24.82
CA SER A 231 1.86 16.62 26.25
C SER A 231 1.10 15.38 26.69
N GLU A 232 1.36 14.87 27.90
CA GLU A 232 0.65 13.74 28.50
C GLU A 232 -0.88 13.86 28.40
N LYS A 233 -1.41 15.06 28.60
CA LYS A 233 -2.85 15.34 28.49
C LYS A 233 -3.36 15.17 27.05
N ALA A 234 -2.59 15.62 26.06
CA ALA A 234 -2.97 15.47 24.65
C ALA A 234 -2.84 14.01 24.20
N LYS A 235 -1.75 13.33 24.58
CA LYS A 235 -1.57 11.88 24.36
C LYS A 235 -2.72 11.06 24.95
N ALA A 236 -3.07 11.28 26.22
CA ALA A 236 -4.21 10.60 26.86
C ALA A 236 -5.53 10.85 26.13
N LYS A 237 -5.71 12.05 25.55
CA LYS A 237 -6.88 12.35 24.72
C LYS A 237 -6.88 11.58 23.40
N LEU A 238 -5.72 11.42 22.74
CA LEU A 238 -5.60 10.62 21.52
C LEU A 238 -6.00 9.16 21.79
N ILE A 239 -5.48 8.58 22.88
CA ILE A 239 -5.82 7.22 23.31
C ILE A 239 -7.32 7.10 23.60
N ALA A 240 -7.91 8.08 24.29
CA ALA A 240 -9.35 8.11 24.55
C ALA A 240 -10.21 8.29 23.28
N ASP A 241 -9.66 8.94 22.25
CA ASP A 241 -10.25 9.07 20.92
C ASP A 241 -9.91 7.86 20.01
N GLY A 242 -9.36 6.77 20.57
CA GLY A 242 -9.17 5.48 19.92
C GLY A 242 -7.92 5.34 19.06
N VAL A 243 -6.98 6.30 19.14
CA VAL A 243 -5.69 6.27 18.42
C VAL A 243 -4.74 5.31 19.14
N LEU A 244 -4.14 4.39 18.38
CA LEU A 244 -3.09 3.51 18.91
C LEU A 244 -1.74 4.22 18.95
N LEU A 245 -1.04 4.11 20.07
CA LEU A 245 0.28 4.71 20.24
C LEU A 245 1.26 3.75 20.90
N LYS A 246 2.55 3.87 20.60
CA LYS A 246 3.59 3.10 21.28
C LYS A 246 3.77 3.58 22.73
N PRO A 247 3.84 2.64 23.69
CA PRO A 247 4.19 2.97 25.07
C PRO A 247 5.56 3.65 25.16
N GLY A 248 5.64 4.69 26.00
CA GLY A 248 6.90 5.37 26.32
C GLY A 248 7.42 6.33 25.26
N THR A 249 6.72 6.53 24.14
CA THR A 249 7.07 7.52 23.12
C THR A 249 6.10 8.71 23.13
N LYS A 250 6.56 9.84 22.56
CA LYS A 250 5.68 10.96 22.26
C LYS A 250 4.92 10.70 20.95
N PRO A 251 3.68 11.20 20.79
CA PRO A 251 2.97 11.14 19.52
C PRO A 251 3.78 11.64 18.32
N SER A 252 4.55 12.71 18.43
CA SER A 252 5.39 13.18 17.30
C SER A 252 6.53 12.24 16.90
N GLU A 253 6.90 11.29 17.75
CA GLU A 253 7.92 10.28 17.49
C GLU A 253 7.28 8.93 17.12
N ASP A 254 5.95 8.84 17.02
CA ASP A 254 5.24 7.57 16.85
C ASP A 254 4.18 7.60 15.75
N LEU A 255 3.67 8.79 15.43
CA LEU A 255 2.73 9.00 14.34
C LEU A 255 3.52 9.11 13.04
N GLU A 256 3.29 8.16 12.13
CA GLU A 256 3.95 7.99 10.84
C GLU A 256 2.93 8.30 9.72
N PRO A 257 3.01 9.50 9.08
CA PRO A 257 2.16 9.85 7.95
C PRO A 257 2.49 9.07 6.67
N GLU A 258 1.50 8.33 6.17
CA GLU A 258 1.61 7.58 4.91
C GLU A 258 1.04 8.37 3.72
N TYR A 259 -0.27 8.65 3.75
CA TYR A 259 -0.99 9.12 2.58
C TYR A 259 -1.81 10.38 2.86
N ILE A 260 -2.00 11.23 1.84
CA ILE A 260 -2.77 12.48 1.95
C ILE A 260 -3.95 12.55 0.96
N ALA A 261 -5.17 12.71 1.49
CA ALA A 261 -6.33 13.08 0.68
C ALA A 261 -6.76 14.53 0.95
N VAL A 262 -6.75 15.38 -0.09
CA VAL A 262 -7.22 16.76 0.05
C VAL A 262 -8.74 16.82 -0.13
N SER A 263 -9.42 17.45 0.82
CA SER A 263 -10.87 17.72 0.75
C SER A 263 -11.25 18.53 -0.50
N GLU A 264 -12.42 18.27 -1.08
CA GLU A 264 -12.86 18.90 -2.34
C GLU A 264 -12.92 20.45 -2.26
N ASN A 265 -13.15 21.01 -1.06
CA ASN A 265 -13.17 22.46 -0.84
C ASN A 265 -11.78 23.07 -0.53
N ASN A 266 -10.70 22.28 -0.56
CA ASN A 266 -9.32 22.69 -0.26
C ASN A 266 -9.13 23.29 1.14
N LYS A 267 -10.01 22.98 2.09
CA LYS A 267 -9.87 23.46 3.47
C LYS A 267 -8.97 22.56 4.29
N TYR A 268 -9.13 21.26 4.11
CA TYR A 268 -8.43 20.24 4.88
C TYR A 268 -7.65 19.30 3.97
N ALA A 269 -6.50 18.84 4.48
CA ALA A 269 -5.85 17.61 4.07
C ALA A 269 -6.11 16.57 5.17
N TYR A 270 -6.59 15.40 4.77
CA TYR A 270 -6.69 14.22 5.62
C TYR A 270 -5.42 13.40 5.44
N VAL A 271 -4.84 12.92 6.52
CA VAL A 271 -3.55 12.23 6.54
C VAL A 271 -3.74 10.88 7.23
N SER A 272 -3.42 9.78 6.56
CA SER A 272 -3.41 8.46 7.20
C SER A 272 -2.21 8.31 8.13
N LEU A 273 -2.44 7.57 9.20
CA LEU A 273 -1.47 7.18 10.22
C LEU A 273 -1.72 5.69 10.47
N GLN A 274 -1.15 4.84 9.60
CA GLN A 274 -1.56 3.45 9.41
C GLN A 274 -1.42 2.64 10.69
N GLU A 275 -0.22 2.65 11.27
CA GLU A 275 0.17 1.98 12.51
C GLU A 275 -0.70 2.49 13.65
N ALA A 276 -0.99 3.79 13.67
CA ALA A 276 -1.75 4.44 14.71
C ALA A 276 -3.26 4.33 14.52
N ASN A 277 -3.72 3.48 13.59
CA ASN A 277 -5.13 3.24 13.22
C ASN A 277 -5.96 4.52 13.03
N ALA A 278 -5.36 5.60 12.52
CA ALA A 278 -5.94 6.93 12.65
C ALA A 278 -5.89 7.77 11.38
N ILE A 279 -6.74 8.81 11.37
CA ILE A 279 -6.69 9.91 10.41
C ILE A 279 -6.43 11.22 11.15
N ALA A 280 -5.40 11.95 10.73
CA ALA A 280 -5.16 13.33 11.14
C ALA A 280 -5.83 14.31 10.16
N VAL A 281 -6.36 15.41 10.71
CA VAL A 281 -7.00 16.49 9.93
C VAL A 281 -6.13 17.74 9.99
N PHE A 282 -5.54 18.10 8.86
CA PHE A 282 -4.70 19.28 8.71
C PHE A 282 -5.45 20.43 8.04
N ASP A 283 -5.52 21.59 8.67
CA ASP A 283 -6.10 22.81 8.08
C ASP A 283 -5.07 23.48 7.17
N LEU A 284 -5.34 23.49 5.87
CA LEU A 284 -4.41 23.98 4.84
C LEU A 284 -4.17 25.49 4.93
N LYS A 285 -5.14 26.26 5.42
CA LYS A 285 -5.02 27.71 5.55
C LYS A 285 -4.26 28.08 6.81
N ALA A 286 -4.58 27.44 7.93
CA ALA A 286 -3.93 27.68 9.21
C ALA A 286 -2.59 26.95 9.34
N GLN A 287 -2.29 26.02 8.43
CA GLN A 287 -1.11 25.17 8.42
C GLN A 287 -0.88 24.47 9.78
N LYS A 288 -1.91 23.79 10.27
CA LYS A 288 -1.84 23.05 11.54
C LYS A 288 -2.76 21.85 11.57
N PHE A 289 -2.37 20.83 12.31
CA PHE A 289 -3.26 19.74 12.69
C PHE A 289 -4.34 20.25 13.64
N THR A 290 -5.57 19.80 13.41
CA THR A 290 -6.76 20.21 14.17
C THR A 290 -7.36 19.07 14.98
N SER A 291 -7.16 17.83 14.56
CA SER A 291 -7.54 16.62 15.27
C SER A 291 -6.81 15.41 14.72
N ILE A 292 -6.73 14.36 15.54
CA ILE A 292 -6.34 13.01 15.16
C ILE A 292 -7.37 12.09 15.80
N LYS A 293 -7.93 11.15 15.04
CA LYS A 293 -9.01 10.28 15.49
C LYS A 293 -8.73 8.85 15.05
N GLY A 294 -8.87 7.92 15.99
CA GLY A 294 -8.79 6.49 15.69
C GLY A 294 -10.00 6.02 14.89
N LEU A 295 -9.79 4.99 14.09
CA LEU A 295 -10.78 4.36 13.23
C LEU A 295 -11.48 3.18 13.90
N GLY A 296 -10.93 2.69 15.03
CA GLY A 296 -11.48 1.60 15.80
C GLY A 296 -11.13 0.23 15.22
N PHE A 297 -12.04 -0.73 15.40
CA PHE A 297 -11.78 -2.14 15.12
C PHE A 297 -12.98 -2.82 14.46
N LYS A 298 -12.70 -3.75 13.56
CA LYS A 298 -13.67 -4.65 12.96
C LYS A 298 -13.84 -5.89 13.81
N ASP A 299 -15.06 -6.14 14.27
CA ASP A 299 -15.39 -7.36 15.01
C ASP A 299 -15.69 -8.48 14.01
N HIS A 300 -14.77 -9.45 13.89
CA HIS A 300 -14.92 -10.60 13.00
C HIS A 300 -15.89 -11.66 13.53
N ASN A 301 -16.43 -11.49 14.74
CA ASN A 301 -17.45 -12.38 15.29
C ASN A 301 -18.86 -12.02 14.80
N LEU A 302 -19.02 -10.86 14.14
CA LEU A 302 -20.30 -10.39 13.62
C LEU A 302 -20.58 -10.93 12.20
N PRO A 303 -21.83 -11.33 11.89
CA PRO A 303 -22.21 -11.75 10.54
C PRO A 303 -21.85 -10.72 9.47
N GLY A 304 -21.28 -11.16 8.36
CA GLY A 304 -20.76 -10.32 7.29
C GLY A 304 -19.30 -9.88 7.45
N ASN A 305 -18.66 -10.21 8.58
CA ASN A 305 -17.22 -9.99 8.84
C ASN A 305 -16.44 -11.31 8.96
N GLU A 306 -16.96 -12.41 8.44
CA GLU A 306 -16.26 -13.69 8.36
C GLU A 306 -14.87 -13.56 7.70
N LEU A 307 -13.90 -14.37 8.12
CA LEU A 307 -12.60 -14.45 7.47
C LEU A 307 -12.12 -15.90 7.46
N ASP A 308 -11.18 -16.19 6.56
CA ASP A 308 -10.33 -17.37 6.71
C ASP A 308 -9.08 -16.96 7.47
N ALA A 309 -8.98 -17.42 8.72
CA ALA A 309 -7.84 -17.16 9.58
C ALA A 309 -6.78 -18.27 9.50
N LEU A 310 -7.07 -19.39 8.82
CA LEU A 310 -6.27 -20.60 8.94
C LEU A 310 -5.49 -20.88 7.66
N LYS A 311 -4.23 -21.28 7.84
CA LYS A 311 -3.40 -21.82 6.77
C LYS A 311 -3.53 -23.35 6.74
N ASP A 312 -4.72 -23.87 6.47
CA ASP A 312 -5.08 -25.29 6.64
C ASP A 312 -5.32 -26.09 5.36
N GLY A 313 -5.08 -25.47 4.21
CA GLY A 313 -5.32 -25.97 2.87
C GLY A 313 -6.79 -25.87 2.43
N LYS A 314 -7.62 -25.06 3.10
CA LYS A 314 -9.04 -24.89 2.78
C LYS A 314 -9.39 -23.41 2.61
N VAL A 315 -10.58 -23.19 2.05
CA VAL A 315 -11.22 -21.88 2.01
C VAL A 315 -12.43 -21.97 2.92
N LEU A 316 -12.31 -21.43 4.13
CA LEU A 316 -13.36 -21.50 5.13
C LEU A 316 -13.53 -20.13 5.80
N LEU A 317 -14.52 -19.37 5.32
CA LEU A 317 -14.89 -18.09 5.91
C LEU A 317 -15.80 -18.32 7.11
N GLU A 318 -15.31 -17.96 8.29
CA GLU A 318 -16.04 -18.11 9.55
C GLU A 318 -16.00 -16.83 10.38
N ASN A 319 -17.02 -16.65 11.22
CA ASN A 319 -16.94 -15.68 12.29
C ASN A 319 -15.96 -16.18 13.37
N GLN A 320 -15.06 -15.30 13.78
CA GLN A 320 -14.00 -15.61 14.74
C GLN A 320 -13.93 -14.51 15.79
N ASP A 321 -13.60 -14.85 17.04
CA ASP A 321 -13.36 -13.87 18.11
C ASP A 321 -12.02 -13.16 17.93
N LEU A 322 -11.94 -12.37 16.85
CA LEU A 322 -10.78 -11.61 16.40
C LEU A 322 -11.23 -10.19 16.06
N HIS A 323 -10.35 -9.23 16.29
CA HIS A 323 -10.61 -7.83 16.03
C HIS A 323 -9.61 -7.30 15.00
N GLY A 324 -10.06 -7.07 13.77
CA GLY A 324 -9.22 -6.46 12.73
C GLY A 324 -9.01 -4.98 13.02
N VAL A 325 -7.77 -4.51 12.98
CA VAL A 325 -7.48 -3.08 13.15
C VAL A 325 -7.69 -2.35 11.83
N TYR A 326 -8.47 -1.26 11.84
CA TYR A 326 -8.58 -0.40 10.66
C TYR A 326 -7.30 0.41 10.51
N MET A 327 -6.37 -0.10 9.70
CA MET A 327 -5.05 0.46 9.45
C MET A 327 -5.03 1.01 8.03
N PRO A 328 -5.25 2.33 7.85
CA PRO A 328 -5.45 2.93 6.54
C PRO A 328 -4.11 3.20 5.87
N ASP A 329 -3.89 2.58 4.72
CA ASP A 329 -2.77 2.92 3.85
C ASP A 329 -3.16 4.08 2.92
N GLY A 330 -3.35 3.78 1.63
CA GLY A 330 -3.94 4.67 0.66
C GLY A 330 -5.31 5.15 1.11
N ILE A 331 -5.52 6.47 0.98
CA ILE A 331 -6.80 7.11 1.26
C ILE A 331 -7.25 8.00 0.11
N ALA A 332 -8.58 8.13 -0.01
CA ALA A 332 -9.20 9.09 -0.92
C ALA A 332 -10.25 9.92 -0.17
N SER A 333 -10.58 11.09 -0.72
CA SER A 333 -11.73 11.87 -0.25
C SER A 333 -12.64 12.28 -1.39
N ALA A 334 -13.94 12.35 -1.12
CA ALA A 334 -14.93 12.78 -2.11
C ALA A 334 -16.13 13.47 -1.45
N LYS A 335 -16.70 14.47 -2.13
CA LYS A 335 -18.00 15.02 -1.76
C LYS A 335 -19.13 14.27 -2.45
N ILE A 336 -19.99 13.65 -1.65
CA ILE A 336 -21.16 12.88 -2.12
C ILE A 336 -22.40 13.45 -1.44
N LYS A 337 -23.40 13.85 -2.24
CA LYS A 337 -24.66 14.48 -1.77
C LYS A 337 -24.43 15.64 -0.78
N GLY A 338 -23.37 16.44 -0.99
CA GLY A 338 -23.04 17.62 -0.20
C GLY A 338 -22.22 17.37 1.07
N LYS A 339 -21.94 16.11 1.43
CA LYS A 339 -21.09 15.75 2.58
C LYS A 339 -19.73 15.24 2.11
N ASP A 340 -18.69 15.52 2.91
CA ASP A 340 -17.34 15.04 2.67
C ASP A 340 -17.15 13.66 3.31
N TYR A 341 -16.56 12.74 2.55
CA TYR A 341 -16.26 11.38 2.97
C TYR A 341 -14.79 11.06 2.74
N ILE A 342 -14.24 10.19 3.58
CA ILE A 342 -12.91 9.60 3.45
C ILE A 342 -13.09 8.11 3.18
N PHE A 343 -12.26 7.58 2.28
CA PHE A 343 -12.19 6.17 1.93
C PHE A 343 -10.82 5.66 2.38
N THR A 344 -10.78 4.51 3.04
CA THR A 344 -9.54 3.90 3.52
C THR A 344 -9.39 2.50 2.96
N ALA A 345 -8.21 2.18 2.43
CA ALA A 345 -7.78 0.82 2.16
C ALA A 345 -7.16 0.28 3.46
N ASN A 346 -7.76 -0.75 4.07
CA ASN A 346 -7.39 -1.22 5.40
C ASN A 346 -6.36 -2.37 5.32
N GLU A 347 -5.16 -2.04 4.87
CA GLU A 347 -4.07 -2.94 4.48
C GLU A 347 -3.52 -3.74 5.68
N GLY A 348 -3.00 -3.03 6.69
CA GLY A 348 -2.59 -3.62 7.95
C GLY A 348 -1.10 -3.62 8.24
N ASP A 349 -0.35 -2.60 7.85
CA ASP A 349 1.11 -2.72 7.97
C ASP A 349 1.64 -2.90 9.40
N ALA A 350 2.75 -3.62 9.50
CA ALA A 350 3.39 -3.99 10.76
C ALA A 350 4.59 -3.09 11.04
N ARG A 351 4.99 -2.94 12.31
CA ARG A 351 6.26 -2.26 12.62
C ARG A 351 7.44 -3.22 12.45
N GLU A 352 7.78 -3.53 11.20
CA GLU A 352 8.70 -4.60 10.82
C GLU A 352 10.10 -4.12 10.36
N TRP A 353 10.85 -3.47 11.24
CA TRP A 353 12.10 -2.79 10.85
C TRP A 353 13.39 -3.57 11.18
N GLY A 354 14.53 -3.02 10.75
CA GLY A 354 15.87 -3.56 11.03
C GLY A 354 16.44 -4.48 9.95
N THR A 355 17.36 -5.37 10.33
CA THR A 355 18.04 -6.28 9.39
C THR A 355 17.24 -7.53 9.12
N LYS A 356 17.11 -7.94 7.85
CA LYS A 356 16.39 -9.18 7.47
C LYS A 356 16.93 -10.44 8.20
N PRO A 357 16.06 -11.36 8.68
CA PRO A 357 14.60 -11.21 8.72
C PRO A 357 14.20 -10.09 9.68
N TYR A 358 13.30 -9.21 9.24
CA TYR A 358 12.90 -8.03 9.99
C TYR A 358 12.43 -8.39 11.40
N SER A 359 12.71 -7.51 12.35
CA SER A 359 12.23 -7.67 13.72
C SER A 359 10.85 -7.03 13.81
N TYR A 360 9.80 -7.86 13.81
CA TYR A 360 8.47 -7.40 14.18
C TYR A 360 8.50 -6.87 15.61
N ALA A 361 8.42 -5.55 15.76
CA ALA A 361 8.46 -4.92 17.07
C ALA A 361 7.14 -5.15 17.83
N ASP A 362 6.04 -5.37 17.11
CA ASP A 362 4.68 -5.30 17.65
C ASP A 362 3.77 -6.48 17.26
N ILE A 363 4.31 -7.58 16.72
CA ILE A 363 3.54 -8.78 16.38
C ILE A 363 3.98 -9.99 17.21
N ALA A 364 3.03 -10.86 17.54
CA ALA A 364 3.30 -12.20 18.02
C ALA A 364 2.40 -13.25 17.36
N PHE A 365 2.85 -14.51 17.39
CA PHE A 365 2.01 -15.63 16.99
C PHE A 365 0.95 -15.94 18.05
N TYR A 366 -0.27 -16.15 17.60
CA TYR A 366 -1.40 -16.61 18.39
C TYR A 366 -1.95 -17.91 17.84
N THR A 367 -2.02 -18.96 18.66
CA THR A 367 -2.67 -20.21 18.26
C THR A 367 -4.18 -20.03 18.41
N LEU A 368 -4.92 -20.13 17.30
CA LEU A 368 -6.38 -19.97 17.33
C LEU A 368 -7.00 -21.11 18.17
N PRO A 369 -7.85 -20.80 19.17
CA PRO A 369 -8.40 -21.80 20.09
C PRO A 369 -9.07 -22.97 19.37
N GLY A 370 -8.79 -24.19 19.84
CA GLY A 370 -9.33 -25.42 19.22
C GLY A 370 -8.59 -25.87 17.95
N THR A 371 -7.54 -25.16 17.53
CA THR A 371 -6.74 -25.50 16.36
C THR A 371 -5.24 -25.62 16.69
N GLN A 372 -4.45 -26.10 15.73
CA GLN A 372 -2.97 -26.07 15.80
C GLN A 372 -2.35 -24.89 15.05
N TYR A 373 -3.17 -24.09 14.37
CA TYR A 373 -2.71 -23.05 13.45
C TYR A 373 -2.41 -21.76 14.19
N LYS A 374 -1.34 -21.10 13.75
CA LYS A 374 -0.89 -19.82 14.29
C LYS A 374 -1.27 -18.71 13.33
N ILE A 375 -1.74 -17.60 13.89
CA ILE A 375 -2.01 -16.35 13.18
C ILE A 375 -1.13 -15.23 13.73
N ASP A 376 -0.90 -14.21 12.91
CA ASP A 376 -0.26 -12.97 13.33
C ASP A 376 -1.27 -12.11 14.09
N ARG A 377 -0.87 -11.63 15.27
CA ARG A 377 -1.64 -10.68 16.07
C ARG A 377 -0.77 -9.54 16.58
N LEU A 378 -1.38 -8.40 16.85
CA LEU A 378 -0.70 -7.30 17.54
C LEU A 378 -0.38 -7.66 18.99
N LEU A 379 0.76 -7.15 19.47
CA LEU A 379 1.16 -7.17 20.86
C LEU A 379 0.53 -6.01 21.62
N ASN A 380 -0.45 -6.30 22.48
CA ASN A 380 -1.09 -5.29 23.34
C ASN A 380 -0.08 -4.51 24.20
N SER A 381 1.05 -5.13 24.57
CA SER A 381 2.11 -4.47 25.33
C SER A 381 2.88 -3.40 24.54
N GLU A 382 2.75 -3.36 23.22
CA GLU A 382 3.43 -2.40 22.33
C GLU A 382 2.47 -1.35 21.77
N ARG A 383 1.18 -1.37 22.19
CA ARG A 383 0.13 -0.48 21.69
C ARG A 383 -0.79 -0.01 22.84
N GLU A 384 -0.65 1.25 23.24
CA GLU A 384 -1.64 1.91 24.09
C GLU A 384 -2.95 2.10 23.31
N GLY A 385 -4.10 1.92 23.98
CA GLY A 385 -5.43 2.03 23.36
C GLY A 385 -6.07 0.69 22.97
N LEU A 386 -5.34 -0.42 23.05
CA LEU A 386 -5.90 -1.77 22.91
C LEU A 386 -6.53 -2.27 24.21
N ASP A 387 -7.62 -3.03 24.08
CA ASP A 387 -8.23 -3.78 25.18
C ASP A 387 -7.43 -5.07 25.43
N ALA A 388 -6.91 -5.24 26.64
CA ALA A 388 -6.04 -6.37 26.98
C ALA A 388 -6.73 -7.74 26.86
N ASP A 389 -8.07 -7.77 26.95
CA ASP A 389 -8.85 -9.01 26.91
C ASP A 389 -9.19 -9.48 25.48
N LYS A 390 -8.83 -8.69 24.46
CA LYS A 390 -9.14 -8.96 23.05
C LYS A 390 -7.92 -9.38 22.25
N THR A 391 -8.17 -10.13 21.17
CA THR A 391 -7.15 -10.50 20.18
C THR A 391 -7.29 -9.63 18.94
N TYR A 392 -6.26 -8.82 18.66
CA TYR A 392 -6.23 -7.92 17.51
C TYR A 392 -5.36 -8.47 16.40
N ILE A 393 -5.88 -8.51 15.18
CA ILE A 393 -5.14 -8.89 13.97
C ILE A 393 -4.86 -7.65 13.12
N LEU A 394 -3.80 -7.74 12.30
CA LEU A 394 -3.40 -6.66 11.42
C LEU A 394 -4.35 -6.51 10.24
N GLY A 395 -4.71 -5.26 9.95
CA GLY A 395 -5.65 -4.92 8.89
C GLY A 395 -7.08 -5.34 9.19
N ALA A 396 -8.01 -4.78 8.42
CA ALA A 396 -9.43 -5.12 8.52
C ALA A 396 -9.94 -5.91 7.29
N ARG A 397 -9.03 -6.27 6.37
CA ARG A 397 -9.27 -7.06 5.14
C ARG A 397 -10.39 -6.50 4.26
N SER A 398 -10.51 -5.18 4.24
CA SER A 398 -11.66 -4.45 3.68
C SER A 398 -11.29 -3.04 3.28
N PHE A 399 -12.23 -2.35 2.63
CA PHE A 399 -12.20 -0.90 2.57
C PHE A 399 -13.37 -0.33 3.37
N SER A 400 -13.17 0.88 3.91
CA SER A 400 -14.21 1.58 4.69
C SER A 400 -14.50 2.97 4.14
N ILE A 401 -15.68 3.48 4.46
CA ILE A 401 -16.11 4.86 4.16
C ILE A 401 -16.45 5.56 5.47
N TRP A 402 -15.92 6.77 5.67
CA TRP A 402 -16.04 7.55 6.89
C TRP A 402 -16.64 8.93 6.59
N GLU A 403 -17.56 9.41 7.42
CA GLU A 403 -18.03 10.80 7.32
C GLU A 403 -16.95 11.75 7.88
N ALA A 404 -16.47 12.67 7.05
CA ALA A 404 -15.21 13.36 7.31
C ALA A 404 -15.23 14.37 8.47
N ASN A 405 -16.41 14.83 8.93
CA ASN A 405 -16.46 15.73 10.09
C ASN A 405 -16.44 14.97 11.42
N THR A 406 -17.14 13.83 11.47
CA THR A 406 -17.27 13.05 12.70
C THR A 406 -16.24 11.93 12.83
N MET A 407 -15.68 11.45 11.71
CA MET A 407 -14.97 10.16 11.58
C MET A 407 -15.86 8.96 11.92
N LYS A 408 -17.17 9.09 11.76
CA LYS A 408 -18.07 7.93 11.91
C LYS A 408 -18.00 7.05 10.66
N GLN A 409 -17.74 5.76 10.84
CA GLN A 409 -17.86 4.77 9.76
C GLN A 409 -19.31 4.73 9.26
N VAL A 410 -19.50 4.86 7.94
CA VAL A 410 -20.81 4.80 7.29
C VAL A 410 -21.01 3.54 6.46
N PHE A 411 -19.91 2.88 6.10
CA PHE A 411 -19.87 1.61 5.41
C PHE A 411 -18.50 0.94 5.62
N ASP A 412 -18.52 -0.39 5.63
CA ASP A 412 -17.36 -1.26 5.51
C ASP A 412 -17.72 -2.39 4.55
N SER A 413 -16.76 -2.85 3.73
CA SER A 413 -17.01 -3.94 2.78
C SER A 413 -17.17 -5.31 3.42
N GLY A 414 -17.05 -5.42 4.75
CA GLY A 414 -17.18 -6.69 5.45
C GLY A 414 -16.20 -7.71 4.89
N SER A 415 -16.68 -8.91 4.62
CA SER A 415 -15.92 -10.02 4.04
C SER A 415 -15.93 -10.06 2.52
N ASP A 416 -16.36 -9.01 1.84
CA ASP A 416 -16.52 -9.04 0.39
C ASP A 416 -15.22 -9.43 -0.33
N PHE A 417 -14.06 -8.91 0.07
CA PHE A 417 -12.79 -9.25 -0.58
C PHE A 417 -12.43 -10.73 -0.43
N GLU A 418 -12.56 -11.26 0.78
CA GLU A 418 -12.38 -12.70 1.06
C GLU A 418 -13.34 -13.54 0.22
N ARG A 419 -14.64 -13.23 0.27
CA ARG A 419 -15.70 -13.96 -0.45
C ARG A 419 -15.51 -13.92 -1.96
N ILE A 420 -15.23 -12.75 -2.53
CA ILE A 420 -15.10 -12.57 -3.98
C ILE A 420 -13.84 -13.28 -4.49
N THR A 421 -12.72 -13.20 -3.76
CA THR A 421 -11.49 -13.88 -4.16
C THR A 421 -11.58 -15.39 -3.95
N ALA A 422 -12.27 -15.86 -2.91
CA ALA A 422 -12.62 -17.26 -2.70
C ALA A 422 -13.49 -17.82 -3.83
N GLU A 423 -14.53 -17.08 -4.24
CA GLU A 423 -15.42 -17.48 -5.34
C GLU A 423 -14.67 -17.58 -6.66
N ARG A 424 -13.81 -16.60 -6.93
CA ARG A 424 -13.14 -16.48 -8.23
C ARG A 424 -11.88 -17.32 -8.36
N TYR A 425 -11.07 -17.38 -7.31
CA TYR A 425 -9.76 -18.04 -7.30
C TYR A 425 -9.62 -18.96 -6.08
N PRO A 426 -10.51 -19.95 -5.87
CA PRO A 426 -10.54 -20.77 -4.66
C PRO A 426 -9.25 -21.54 -4.39
N GLN A 427 -8.47 -21.86 -5.42
CA GLN A 427 -7.22 -22.60 -5.32
C GLN A 427 -5.99 -21.71 -5.05
N ALA A 428 -6.15 -20.38 -5.16
CA ALA A 428 -5.11 -19.37 -4.93
C ALA A 428 -5.58 -18.34 -3.90
N PHE A 429 -6.71 -18.60 -3.25
CA PHE A 429 -7.33 -17.73 -2.26
C PHE A 429 -6.33 -17.37 -1.16
N ASN A 430 -6.30 -16.10 -0.76
CA ASN A 430 -5.31 -15.56 0.17
C ASN A 430 -3.86 -15.96 -0.13
N SER A 431 -3.50 -16.09 -1.41
CA SER A 431 -2.11 -16.29 -1.79
C SER A 431 -1.28 -15.01 -1.67
N SER A 432 -0.01 -15.16 -1.31
CA SER A 432 0.97 -14.07 -1.42
C SER A 432 1.17 -13.62 -2.88
N HIS A 433 1.66 -12.40 -3.08
CA HIS A 433 2.14 -11.89 -4.37
C HIS A 433 3.33 -12.69 -4.97
N GLY A 434 4.24 -13.24 -4.15
CA GLY A 434 5.42 -13.97 -4.63
C GLY A 434 5.20 -15.45 -4.96
N LYS A 435 4.13 -16.07 -4.45
CA LYS A 435 3.81 -17.50 -4.64
C LYS A 435 2.31 -17.73 -4.69
N THR A 436 1.87 -18.58 -5.61
CA THR A 436 0.48 -19.05 -5.74
C THR A 436 0.21 -20.24 -4.81
N GLU A 437 0.41 -20.04 -3.50
CA GLU A 437 0.04 -21.02 -2.47
C GLU A 437 -1.31 -20.60 -1.89
N LEU A 438 -2.31 -21.49 -1.97
CA LEU A 438 -3.57 -21.37 -1.24
C LEU A 438 -3.29 -20.95 0.21
N ASP A 439 -4.11 -20.05 0.75
CA ASP A 439 -4.20 -19.61 2.14
C ASP A 439 -2.91 -19.12 2.82
N SER A 440 -1.84 -18.92 2.07
CA SER A 440 -0.54 -18.47 2.59
C SER A 440 -0.58 -17.12 3.35
N ARG A 441 -1.63 -16.31 3.15
CA ARG A 441 -1.91 -15.06 3.87
C ARG A 441 -3.13 -15.15 4.80
N SER A 442 -3.86 -16.27 4.87
CA SER A 442 -5.04 -16.42 5.75
C SER A 442 -4.69 -16.24 7.23
N GLY A 443 -3.55 -16.77 7.69
CA GLY A 443 -3.03 -16.51 9.04
C GLY A 443 -2.40 -15.12 9.24
N LYS A 444 -2.44 -14.25 8.23
CA LYS A 444 -1.79 -12.93 8.20
C LYS A 444 -2.81 -11.82 7.95
N LYS A 445 -2.56 -10.92 7.00
CA LYS A 445 -3.43 -9.79 6.63
C LYS A 445 -4.41 -10.12 5.48
N GLY A 446 -4.43 -11.36 4.97
CA GLY A 446 -5.40 -11.83 3.97
C GLY A 446 -5.24 -11.16 2.59
N PRO A 447 -6.30 -10.51 2.04
CA PRO A 447 -6.26 -9.87 0.72
C PRO A 447 -5.37 -8.62 0.60
N GLU A 448 -5.15 -7.89 1.70
CA GLU A 448 -4.29 -6.69 1.79
C GLU A 448 -4.67 -5.57 0.80
N PRO A 449 -5.72 -4.80 1.11
CA PRO A 449 -6.11 -3.66 0.30
C PRO A 449 -5.17 -2.47 0.51
N GLU A 450 -4.44 -2.10 -0.54
CA GLU A 450 -3.30 -1.18 -0.55
C GLU A 450 -3.72 0.27 -0.81
N ASP A 451 -4.23 0.53 -2.01
CA ASP A 451 -4.65 1.86 -2.42
C ASP A 451 -6.16 1.93 -2.66
N VAL A 452 -6.74 3.11 -2.41
CA VAL A 452 -8.11 3.45 -2.81
C VAL A 452 -8.16 4.77 -3.55
N LYS A 453 -8.85 4.77 -4.68
CA LYS A 453 -9.15 5.98 -5.47
C LYS A 453 -10.64 6.07 -5.78
N VAL A 454 -11.14 7.30 -5.91
CA VAL A 454 -12.57 7.56 -6.17
C VAL A 454 -12.74 8.44 -7.40
N MET A 455 -13.66 8.06 -8.30
CA MET A 455 -13.96 8.83 -9.51
C MET A 455 -15.47 8.86 -9.78
N LYS A 456 -15.94 10.00 -10.30
CA LYS A 456 -17.31 10.14 -10.81
C LYS A 456 -17.36 9.75 -12.28
N ILE A 457 -18.26 8.82 -12.64
CA ILE A 457 -18.45 8.34 -14.01
C ILE A 457 -19.94 8.42 -14.32
N LYS A 458 -20.31 9.23 -15.33
CA LYS A 458 -21.69 9.37 -15.83
C LYS A 458 -22.74 9.59 -14.70
N GLY A 459 -22.39 10.39 -13.70
CA GLY A 459 -23.28 10.75 -12.58
C GLY A 459 -23.26 9.78 -11.39
N LYS A 460 -22.56 8.66 -11.49
CA LYS A 460 -22.30 7.74 -10.37
C LYS A 460 -20.90 7.93 -9.81
N THR A 461 -20.70 7.57 -8.55
CA THR A 461 -19.38 7.61 -7.90
C THR A 461 -18.90 6.19 -7.67
N TYR A 462 -17.65 5.92 -8.03
CA TYR A 462 -17.03 4.60 -7.92
C TYR A 462 -15.75 4.67 -7.09
N ALA A 463 -15.56 3.68 -6.21
CA ALA A 463 -14.30 3.44 -5.51
C ALA A 463 -13.55 2.28 -6.18
N PHE A 464 -12.24 2.43 -6.33
CA PHE A 464 -11.31 1.46 -6.92
C PHE A 464 -10.28 1.12 -5.85
N ILE A 465 -10.16 -0.16 -5.50
CA ILE A 465 -9.30 -0.64 -4.41
C ILE A 465 -8.31 -1.66 -4.99
N GLY A 466 -7.02 -1.44 -4.79
CA GLY A 466 -5.97 -2.40 -5.14
C GLY A 466 -5.79 -3.44 -4.05
N LEU A 467 -5.65 -4.71 -4.42
CA LEU A 467 -5.32 -5.79 -3.50
C LEU A 467 -3.88 -6.24 -3.76
N GLU A 468 -2.96 -5.92 -2.85
CA GLU A 468 -1.52 -6.11 -3.04
C GLU A 468 -1.16 -7.59 -3.20
N ARG A 469 -1.70 -8.46 -2.34
CA ARG A 469 -1.29 -9.88 -2.27
C ARG A 469 -1.90 -10.74 -3.36
N ILE A 470 -3.19 -11.02 -3.24
CA ILE A 470 -3.90 -11.86 -4.21
C ILE A 470 -3.90 -11.19 -5.60
N GLY A 471 -3.75 -9.87 -5.64
CA GLY A 471 -3.70 -9.07 -6.85
C GLY A 471 -5.07 -8.52 -7.26
N GLY A 472 -5.04 -7.60 -8.22
CA GLY A 472 -6.23 -7.08 -8.89
C GLY A 472 -6.88 -5.87 -8.23
N ILE A 473 -7.89 -5.35 -8.93
CA ILE A 473 -8.64 -4.15 -8.54
C ILE A 473 -10.10 -4.51 -8.30
N MET A 474 -10.58 -4.23 -7.09
CA MET A 474 -11.99 -4.27 -6.73
C MET A 474 -12.65 -2.91 -7.02
N VAL A 475 -13.89 -2.93 -7.54
CA VAL A 475 -14.64 -1.71 -7.86
C VAL A 475 -16.01 -1.75 -7.20
N TYR A 476 -16.41 -0.64 -6.57
CA TYR A 476 -17.72 -0.48 -5.92
C TYR A 476 -18.43 0.77 -6.45
N ASP A 477 -19.74 0.67 -6.70
CA ASP A 477 -20.62 1.84 -6.84
C ASP A 477 -20.92 2.38 -5.44
N VAL A 478 -20.35 3.54 -5.13
CA VAL A 478 -20.44 4.24 -3.83
C VAL A 478 -21.31 5.49 -3.93
N THR A 479 -22.15 5.59 -4.96
CA THR A 479 -23.11 6.70 -5.12
C THR A 479 -24.03 6.83 -3.91
N ASP A 480 -24.33 5.70 -3.26
CA ASP A 480 -24.96 5.66 -1.94
C ASP A 480 -23.97 5.07 -0.92
N VAL A 481 -23.29 5.93 -0.18
CA VAL A 481 -22.21 5.55 0.74
C VAL A 481 -22.64 4.65 1.90
N HIS A 482 -23.94 4.53 2.19
CA HIS A 482 -24.46 3.63 3.21
C HIS A 482 -24.83 2.24 2.66
N ASN A 483 -24.76 2.08 1.34
CA ASN A 483 -25.15 0.87 0.62
C ASN A 483 -24.28 0.74 -0.63
N ALA A 484 -22.96 0.79 -0.44
CA ALA A 484 -22.02 0.59 -1.52
C ALA A 484 -22.19 -0.82 -2.10
N LYS A 485 -22.09 -0.94 -3.42
CA LYS A 485 -22.35 -2.20 -4.13
C LYS A 485 -21.15 -2.62 -4.94
N PHE A 486 -20.74 -3.87 -4.77
CA PHE A 486 -19.74 -4.49 -5.63
C PHE A 486 -20.14 -4.31 -7.10
N TYR A 487 -19.23 -3.75 -7.88
CA TYR A 487 -19.42 -3.44 -9.29
C TYR A 487 -18.67 -4.44 -10.18
N ASP A 488 -17.38 -4.66 -9.90
CA ASP A 488 -16.55 -5.58 -10.66
C ASP A 488 -15.22 -5.87 -9.94
N TYR A 489 -14.53 -6.93 -10.38
CA TYR A 489 -13.19 -7.29 -9.97
C TYR A 489 -12.39 -7.72 -11.20
N ILE A 490 -11.17 -7.22 -11.37
CA ILE A 490 -10.25 -7.64 -12.42
C ILE A 490 -8.89 -7.96 -11.78
N ASN A 491 -8.35 -9.14 -12.09
CA ASN A 491 -7.03 -9.55 -11.65
C ASN A 491 -6.28 -10.10 -12.87
N LEU A 492 -5.13 -9.49 -13.16
CA LEU A 492 -4.30 -9.80 -14.34
C LEU A 492 -3.11 -10.69 -13.98
N ARG A 493 -3.13 -11.29 -12.78
CA ARG A 493 -2.18 -12.32 -12.36
C ARG A 493 -2.41 -13.63 -13.12
N ASP A 494 -1.33 -14.22 -13.61
CA ASP A 494 -1.32 -15.60 -14.10
C ASP A 494 -0.94 -16.54 -12.95
N PHE A 495 -1.95 -17.19 -12.39
CA PHE A 495 -1.79 -18.14 -11.29
C PHE A 495 -1.07 -19.45 -11.71
N ASN A 496 -0.84 -19.69 -13.01
CA ASN A 496 0.05 -20.77 -13.47
C ASN A 496 1.53 -20.38 -13.48
N GLY A 497 1.83 -19.09 -13.29
CA GLY A 497 3.19 -18.60 -13.21
C GLY A 497 3.96 -19.27 -12.07
N SER A 498 5.20 -19.68 -12.35
CA SER A 498 6.10 -20.29 -11.38
C SER A 498 7.14 -19.32 -10.81
N SER A 499 7.12 -18.07 -11.28
CA SER A 499 8.03 -17.00 -10.86
C SER A 499 7.38 -15.64 -11.08
N VAL A 500 7.90 -14.59 -10.45
CA VAL A 500 7.40 -13.22 -10.63
C VAL A 500 7.29 -12.83 -12.10
N SER A 501 8.31 -13.13 -12.92
CA SER A 501 8.34 -12.76 -14.34
C SER A 501 7.37 -13.54 -15.23
N THR A 502 6.78 -14.63 -14.74
CA THR A 502 5.84 -15.48 -15.47
C THR A 502 4.43 -15.47 -14.90
N SER A 503 4.16 -14.63 -13.88
CA SER A 503 2.89 -14.61 -13.15
C SER A 503 1.99 -13.42 -13.50
N GLY A 504 2.22 -12.76 -14.64
CA GLY A 504 1.45 -11.58 -15.03
C GLY A 504 1.66 -10.39 -14.09
N SER A 505 0.56 -9.71 -13.73
CA SER A 505 0.60 -8.53 -12.86
C SER A 505 0.50 -8.90 -11.38
N LEU A 506 1.41 -8.38 -10.54
CA LEU A 506 1.57 -8.72 -9.13
C LEU A 506 1.83 -7.48 -8.26
N GLY A 507 1.16 -7.36 -7.12
CA GLY A 507 1.36 -6.26 -6.17
C GLY A 507 0.82 -4.92 -6.65
N PRO A 508 -0.50 -4.74 -6.90
CA PRO A 508 -1.08 -3.42 -7.10
C PRO A 508 -0.71 -2.47 -5.95
N GLU A 509 0.06 -1.43 -6.28
CA GLU A 509 0.59 -0.44 -5.35
C GLU A 509 -0.11 0.91 -5.57
N GLY A 510 0.32 1.67 -6.58
CA GLY A 510 -0.30 2.94 -6.94
C GLY A 510 -1.41 2.82 -7.98
N ILE A 511 -2.53 3.51 -7.73
CA ILE A 511 -3.63 3.65 -8.70
C ILE A 511 -3.75 5.09 -9.21
N SER A 512 -3.89 5.26 -10.53
CA SER A 512 -4.25 6.55 -11.15
C SER A 512 -5.55 6.44 -11.94
N LEU A 513 -6.51 7.32 -11.66
CA LEU A 513 -7.78 7.37 -12.38
C LEU A 513 -7.76 8.46 -13.44
N VAL A 514 -8.27 8.15 -14.63
CA VAL A 514 -8.37 9.08 -15.76
C VAL A 514 -9.82 9.18 -16.19
N GLU A 515 -10.39 10.39 -16.13
CA GLU A 515 -11.75 10.63 -16.63
C GLU A 515 -11.82 10.47 -18.16
N ALA A 516 -12.98 10.06 -18.66
CA ALA A 516 -13.22 9.88 -20.09
C ALA A 516 -12.85 11.11 -20.96
N LYS A 517 -13.04 12.33 -20.44
CA LYS A 517 -12.72 13.56 -21.17
C LYS A 517 -11.21 13.74 -21.40
N ASP A 518 -10.41 13.25 -20.45
CA ASP A 518 -8.96 13.38 -20.39
C ASP A 518 -8.23 12.17 -21.01
N SER A 519 -8.95 11.08 -21.19
CA SER A 519 -8.43 9.84 -21.76
C SER A 519 -8.27 9.89 -23.29
N PRO A 520 -7.21 9.26 -23.84
CA PRO A 520 -7.04 9.08 -25.28
C PRO A 520 -8.10 8.16 -25.90
N THR A 521 -8.70 7.27 -25.10
CA THR A 521 -9.74 6.32 -25.56
C THR A 521 -11.15 6.91 -25.51
N LYS A 522 -11.32 8.08 -24.88
CA LYS A 522 -12.64 8.69 -24.58
C LYS A 522 -13.53 7.85 -23.66
N THR A 523 -12.91 6.92 -22.94
CA THR A 523 -13.49 6.13 -21.86
C THR A 523 -12.67 6.33 -20.59
N SER A 524 -13.29 6.19 -19.43
CA SER A 524 -12.56 6.33 -18.17
C SER A 524 -11.56 5.17 -18.02
N LEU A 525 -10.38 5.47 -17.50
CA LEU A 525 -9.31 4.50 -17.30
C LEU A 525 -8.89 4.40 -15.83
N VAL A 526 -8.38 3.24 -15.49
CA VAL A 526 -7.61 2.95 -14.26
C VAL A 526 -6.21 2.55 -14.72
N LEU A 527 -5.19 3.22 -14.23
CA LEU A 527 -3.81 2.80 -14.33
C LEU A 527 -3.43 2.16 -13.00
N VAL A 528 -2.83 0.97 -13.05
CA VAL A 528 -2.46 0.20 -11.87
C VAL A 528 -0.98 -0.11 -11.97
N ALA A 529 -0.16 0.47 -11.11
CA ALA A 529 1.23 0.10 -10.97
C ALA A 529 1.34 -1.16 -10.10
N ASN A 530 2.11 -2.13 -10.57
CA ASN A 530 2.29 -3.43 -9.96
C ASN A 530 3.74 -3.56 -9.51
N GLU A 531 3.99 -3.40 -8.23
CA GLU A 531 5.32 -3.16 -7.66
C GLU A 531 6.24 -4.39 -7.68
N VAL A 532 5.68 -5.58 -7.74
CA VAL A 532 6.42 -6.86 -7.76
C VAL A 532 6.80 -7.23 -9.18
N SER A 533 5.84 -7.19 -10.10
CA SER A 533 6.03 -7.55 -11.51
C SER A 533 6.60 -6.42 -12.37
N GLY A 534 6.66 -5.19 -11.84
CA GLY A 534 7.28 -4.05 -12.50
C GLY A 534 6.53 -3.59 -13.73
N ASN A 535 5.19 -3.58 -13.70
CA ASN A 535 4.38 -3.14 -14.82
C ASN A 535 3.22 -2.24 -14.42
N VAL A 536 2.78 -1.41 -15.37
CA VAL A 536 1.56 -0.61 -15.24
C VAL A 536 0.50 -1.13 -16.20
N ASP A 537 -0.67 -1.49 -15.68
CA ASP A 537 -1.81 -1.91 -16.48
C ASP A 537 -2.77 -0.75 -16.76
N MET A 538 -3.22 -0.66 -18.00
CA MET A 538 -4.24 0.31 -18.44
C MET A 538 -5.56 -0.42 -18.60
N ILE A 539 -6.51 -0.13 -17.70
CA ILE A 539 -7.80 -0.80 -17.63
C ILE A 539 -8.91 0.21 -17.96
N GLU A 540 -9.74 -0.13 -18.93
CA GLU A 540 -10.93 0.64 -19.30
C GLU A 540 -12.14 0.26 -18.45
N ILE A 541 -12.94 1.26 -18.10
CA ILE A 541 -14.24 1.10 -17.44
C ILE A 541 -15.35 1.30 -18.49
N ARG A 542 -16.21 0.29 -18.67
CA ARG A 542 -17.25 0.23 -19.71
C ARG A 542 -18.61 0.79 -19.25
#